data_AF-A0AAU3WPM2-F1
#
_entry.id   AF-A0AAU3WPM2-F1
#
_cell.length_a   1.000
_cell.length_b   1.000
_cell.length_c   1.000
_cell.angle_alpha   90.00
_cell.angle_beta   90.00
_cell.angle_gamma   90.00
#
_symmetry.space_group_name_H-M   'P 1'
#
loop_
_entity.id
_entity.type
_entity.pdbx_description
1 polymer ?
#
loop_
_entity_poly.entity_id
_entity_poly.type
_entity_poly.pdbx_seq_one_letter_code
_entity_poly.pdbx_strand_id
1 'polypeptide(L)'
;MEPRSAAESGKGFPYTARTTCYIEVHEDGTVTHGDDRAAYERAVAGKSRLFAVWPGEWSSHLFVIDDLDEYAKAHGIKHDVERTGLKEHVHEVRWEPNPYATDSPRSPYIGVSVTLDCGCEINDLRTFAAQMKEQRGWNVATSGGWGSSGRPGGKRTYSLRVRRKSLTD
;
A
#
# COMPACT_ATOMS: atom_id res chain seq x y z
N MET A 1 34.84 7.99 -4.48
CA MET A 1 33.73 8.96 -4.45
C MET A 1 32.67 8.35 -3.57
N GLU A 2 32.34 8.96 -2.43
CA GLU A 2 31.32 8.43 -1.53
C GLU A 2 29.93 8.83 -2.02
N PRO A 3 28.95 7.91 -2.03
CA PRO A 3 27.58 8.22 -2.42
C PRO A 3 26.94 9.17 -1.41
N ARG A 4 26.13 10.11 -1.89
CA ARG A 4 25.44 11.09 -1.03
C ARG A 4 24.26 10.44 -0.31
N SER A 5 23.89 10.91 0.88
CA SER A 5 22.65 10.46 1.52
C SER A 5 21.42 11.06 0.82
N ALA A 6 20.38 10.22 0.59
CA ALA A 6 19.09 10.70 0.13
C ALA A 6 18.36 11.50 1.21
N ALA A 7 18.47 11.09 2.49
CA ALA A 7 17.88 11.81 3.62
C ALA A 7 18.48 13.22 3.81
N GLU A 8 19.81 13.38 3.61
CA GLU A 8 20.48 14.67 3.72
C GLU A 8 20.15 15.64 2.58
N SER A 9 19.56 15.13 1.48
CA SER A 9 19.03 15.98 0.40
C SER A 9 17.71 16.67 0.76
N GLY A 10 17.18 16.41 1.97
CA GLY A 10 16.00 17.06 2.54
C GLY A 10 14.68 16.63 1.88
N LYS A 11 13.60 17.40 2.12
CA LYS A 11 12.24 17.17 1.56
C LYS A 11 12.15 17.22 0.02
N GLY A 12 13.27 17.41 -0.67
CA GLY A 12 13.33 17.61 -2.12
C GLY A 12 13.77 16.39 -2.92
N PHE A 13 14.16 15.27 -2.29
CA PHE A 13 14.57 14.09 -3.04
C PHE A 13 13.37 13.48 -3.80
N PRO A 14 13.42 13.37 -5.13
CA PRO A 14 12.25 13.00 -5.91
C PRO A 14 12.11 11.48 -6.01
N TYR A 15 11.70 10.86 -4.91
CA TYR A 15 11.55 9.41 -4.82
C TYR A 15 10.59 8.82 -5.88
N THR A 16 9.64 9.63 -6.36
CA THR A 16 8.62 9.20 -7.34
C THR A 16 8.85 9.76 -8.75
N ALA A 17 9.94 10.50 -8.99
CA ALA A 17 10.19 11.01 -10.33
C ALA A 17 10.46 9.85 -11.30
N ARG A 18 9.84 9.92 -12.48
CA ARG A 18 10.03 8.93 -13.56
C ARG A 18 11.48 8.82 -14.05
N THR A 19 12.30 9.80 -13.72
CA THR A 19 13.71 9.87 -14.10
C THR A 19 14.65 9.33 -13.01
N THR A 20 14.13 9.04 -11.81
CA THR A 20 14.92 8.42 -10.73
C THR A 20 14.99 6.92 -10.94
N CYS A 21 16.20 6.39 -11.11
CA CYS A 21 16.43 4.94 -11.24
C CYS A 21 16.91 4.38 -9.91
N TYR A 22 16.40 3.22 -9.51
CA TYR A 22 16.83 2.56 -8.28
C TYR A 22 17.80 1.43 -8.57
N ILE A 23 18.75 1.22 -7.67
CA ILE A 23 19.74 0.16 -7.80
C ILE A 23 19.82 -0.53 -6.45
N GLU A 24 19.73 -1.84 -6.47
CA GLU A 24 20.01 -2.69 -5.32
C GLU A 24 21.39 -3.31 -5.48
N VAL A 25 22.21 -3.26 -4.44
CA VAL A 25 23.50 -3.94 -4.36
C VAL A 25 23.44 -4.97 -3.24
N HIS A 26 23.66 -6.23 -3.58
CA HIS A 26 23.64 -7.37 -2.65
C HIS A 26 24.98 -7.51 -1.91
N GLU A 27 25.01 -8.28 -0.83
CA GLU A 27 26.23 -8.57 -0.06
C GLU A 27 27.35 -9.21 -0.89
N ASP A 28 26.99 -10.00 -1.90
CA ASP A 28 27.92 -10.66 -2.83
C ASP A 28 28.44 -9.72 -3.94
N GLY A 29 27.99 -8.46 -3.95
CA GLY A 29 28.33 -7.47 -4.96
C GLY A 29 27.47 -7.55 -6.23
N THR A 30 26.49 -8.45 -6.29
CA THR A 30 25.52 -8.49 -7.38
C THR A 30 24.71 -7.19 -7.41
N VAL A 31 24.41 -6.69 -8.60
CA VAL A 31 23.65 -5.44 -8.80
C VAL A 31 22.36 -5.75 -9.55
N THR A 32 21.23 -5.34 -8.97
CA THR A 32 19.88 -5.54 -9.55
C THR A 32 19.07 -4.24 -9.54
N HIS A 33 17.92 -4.24 -10.21
CA HIS A 33 16.96 -3.14 -10.11
C HIS A 33 16.33 -3.14 -8.70
N GLY A 34 16.30 -1.98 -8.04
CA GLY A 34 15.82 -1.81 -6.67
C GLY A 34 14.50 -1.07 -6.54
N ASP A 35 13.56 -1.22 -7.48
CA ASP A 35 12.24 -0.57 -7.46
C ASP A 35 11.10 -1.47 -6.93
N ASP A 36 11.43 -2.69 -6.50
CA ASP A 36 10.45 -3.68 -6.03
C ASP A 36 10.42 -3.84 -4.50
N ARG A 37 9.29 -4.39 -4.02
CA ARG A 37 9.09 -4.67 -2.58
C ARG A 37 10.14 -5.64 -2.02
N ALA A 38 10.61 -6.60 -2.81
CA ALA A 38 11.55 -7.59 -2.35
C ALA A 38 12.95 -6.98 -2.09
N ALA A 39 13.32 -5.96 -2.86
CA ALA A 39 14.54 -5.18 -2.68
C ALA A 39 14.48 -4.35 -1.39
N TYR A 40 13.32 -3.76 -1.08
CA TYR A 40 13.08 -3.13 0.23
C TYR A 40 13.23 -4.12 1.38
N GLU A 41 12.57 -5.29 1.31
CA GLU A 41 12.63 -6.30 2.36
C GLU A 41 14.07 -6.80 2.59
N ARG A 42 14.85 -6.99 1.53
CA ARG A 42 16.27 -7.36 1.62
C ARG A 42 17.12 -6.25 2.23
N ALA A 43 16.86 -4.99 1.87
CA ALA A 43 17.56 -3.84 2.43
C ALA A 43 17.27 -3.65 3.93
N VAL A 44 16.01 -3.81 4.35
CA VAL A 44 15.61 -3.81 5.76
C VAL A 44 16.27 -4.95 6.53
N ALA A 45 16.36 -6.14 5.93
CA ALA A 45 17.05 -7.28 6.52
C ALA A 45 18.58 -7.17 6.53
N GLY A 46 19.15 -6.08 6.00
CA GLY A 46 20.60 -5.84 5.91
C GLY A 46 21.32 -6.69 4.87
N LYS A 47 20.59 -7.40 4.00
CA LYS A 47 21.14 -8.30 2.96
C LYS A 47 21.47 -7.58 1.65
N SER A 48 21.01 -6.35 1.52
CA SER A 48 21.31 -5.50 0.37
C SER A 48 21.30 -4.03 0.77
N ARG A 49 21.78 -3.18 -0.13
CA ARG A 49 21.78 -1.73 0.00
C ARG A 49 21.07 -1.12 -1.19
N LEU A 50 20.15 -0.20 -0.92
CA LEU A 50 19.43 0.53 -1.95
C LEU A 50 20.13 1.86 -2.26
N PHE A 51 20.18 2.17 -3.54
CA PHE A 51 20.69 3.42 -4.08
C PHE A 51 19.69 3.99 -5.08
N ALA A 52 19.70 5.31 -5.23
CA ALA A 52 18.95 6.01 -6.25
C ALA A 52 19.89 6.84 -7.11
N VAL A 53 19.73 6.74 -8.42
CA VAL A 53 20.37 7.59 -9.41
C VAL A 53 19.37 8.66 -9.80
N TRP A 54 19.66 9.90 -9.42
CA TRP A 54 18.85 11.04 -9.81
C TRP A 54 19.59 11.87 -10.87
N PRO A 55 19.05 11.97 -12.10
CA PRO A 55 19.65 12.79 -13.15
C PRO A 55 19.38 14.27 -12.88
N GLY A 56 20.46 15.02 -12.66
CA GLY A 56 20.46 16.48 -12.74
C GLY A 56 20.60 16.96 -14.18
N GLU A 57 20.56 18.28 -14.37
CA GLU A 57 20.57 18.93 -15.70
C GLU A 57 21.83 18.59 -16.53
N TRP A 58 22.96 18.28 -15.87
CA TRP A 58 24.25 17.98 -16.52
C TRP A 58 25.04 16.83 -15.90
N SER A 59 24.52 16.18 -14.85
CA SER A 59 25.19 15.05 -14.18
C SER A 59 24.21 14.17 -13.42
N SER A 60 24.47 12.86 -13.40
CA SER A 60 23.74 11.92 -12.55
C SER A 60 24.46 11.77 -11.22
N HIS A 61 23.73 11.92 -10.13
CA HIS A 61 24.27 11.72 -8.79
C HIS A 61 23.71 10.41 -8.22
N LEU A 62 24.59 9.66 -7.55
CA LEU A 62 24.21 8.44 -6.83
C LEU A 62 23.96 8.79 -5.36
N PHE A 63 22.80 8.39 -4.88
CA PHE A 63 22.36 8.57 -3.51
C PHE A 63 22.17 7.22 -2.84
N VAL A 64 22.64 7.07 -1.61
CA VAL A 64 22.26 5.96 -0.72
C VAL A 64 20.85 6.24 -0.22
N ILE A 65 19.99 5.23 -0.28
CA ILE A 65 18.71 5.23 0.42
C ILE A 65 18.96 4.75 1.85
N ASP A 66 19.30 5.69 2.71
CA ASP A 66 19.48 5.48 4.15
C ASP A 66 18.17 5.57 4.93
N ASP A 67 17.25 6.43 4.48
CA ASP A 67 15.87 6.47 4.97
C ASP A 67 14.98 5.51 4.17
N LEU A 68 15.04 4.22 4.56
CA LEU A 68 14.21 3.17 3.99
C LEU A 68 12.71 3.42 4.21
N ASP A 69 12.34 4.18 5.24
CA ASP A 69 10.95 4.48 5.56
C ASP A 69 10.36 5.50 4.60
N GLU A 70 11.07 6.58 4.27
CA GLU A 70 10.62 7.52 3.23
C GLU A 70 10.66 6.92 1.83
N TYR A 71 11.64 6.08 1.52
CA TYR A 71 11.62 5.29 0.28
C TYR A 71 10.36 4.41 0.22
N ALA A 72 10.08 3.65 1.28
CA ALA A 72 8.94 2.75 1.28
C ALA A 72 7.60 3.48 1.31
N LYS A 73 7.53 4.67 1.90
CA LYS A 73 6.35 5.55 1.82
C LYS A 73 6.15 6.11 0.41
N ALA A 74 7.21 6.55 -0.25
CA ALA A 74 7.15 7.08 -1.61
C ALA A 74 6.76 6.01 -2.64
N HIS A 75 7.22 4.77 -2.44
CA HIS A 75 6.91 3.62 -3.31
C HIS A 75 5.68 2.83 -2.86
N GLY A 76 5.03 3.22 -1.76
CA GLY A 76 3.86 2.54 -1.21
C GLY A 76 4.15 1.13 -0.65
N ILE A 77 5.41 0.84 -0.35
CA ILE A 77 5.93 -0.43 0.14
C ILE A 77 5.73 -0.60 1.66
N LYS A 78 5.76 0.47 2.46
CA LYS A 78 5.46 0.36 3.90
C LYS A 78 3.95 0.52 4.12
N HIS A 79 3.28 -0.57 4.50
CA HIS A 79 1.90 -0.52 4.94
C HIS A 79 1.84 0.21 6.29
N ASP A 80 1.59 1.52 6.23
CA ASP A 80 1.38 2.39 7.38
C ASP A 80 0.08 1.99 8.11
N VAL A 81 0.21 1.13 9.14
CA VAL A 81 -0.90 0.64 9.95
C VAL A 81 -1.61 1.79 10.67
N GLU A 82 -0.90 2.83 11.09
CA GLU A 82 -1.49 3.98 11.79
C GLU A 82 -2.39 4.78 10.85
N ARG A 83 -1.93 5.03 9.62
CA ARG A 83 -2.71 5.75 8.60
C ARG A 83 -3.84 4.91 8.02
N THR A 84 -3.61 3.63 7.77
CA THR A 84 -4.58 2.77 7.06
C THR A 84 -5.54 2.03 7.99
N GLY A 85 -5.15 1.82 9.25
CA GLY A 85 -5.87 1.00 10.24
C GLY A 85 -5.78 -0.52 9.98
N LEU A 86 -5.08 -0.93 8.92
CA LEU A 86 -4.99 -2.31 8.47
C LEU A 86 -3.61 -2.85 8.82
N LYS A 87 -3.55 -4.12 9.22
CA LYS A 87 -2.30 -4.86 9.44
C LYS A 87 -2.04 -5.79 8.25
N GLU A 88 -0.78 -6.18 8.04
CA GLU A 88 -0.41 -7.17 7.02
C GLU A 88 -0.71 -8.59 7.51
N HIS A 89 -1.95 -9.04 7.30
CA HIS A 89 -2.36 -10.43 7.47
C HIS A 89 -3.62 -10.73 6.66
N VAL A 90 -4.02 -12.01 6.59
CA VAL A 90 -5.31 -12.40 6.01
C VAL A 90 -6.43 -11.92 6.92
N HIS A 91 -7.32 -11.06 6.40
CA HIS A 91 -8.40 -10.50 7.19
C HIS A 91 -9.55 -11.50 7.36
N GLU A 92 -9.96 -11.68 8.61
CA GLU A 92 -11.21 -12.36 8.95
C GLU A 92 -12.37 -11.39 8.70
N VAL A 93 -12.95 -11.48 7.51
CA VAL A 93 -13.97 -10.56 7.01
C VAL A 93 -15.34 -11.23 7.02
N ARG A 94 -16.29 -10.62 7.73
CA ARG A 94 -17.72 -10.90 7.58
C ARG A 94 -18.37 -9.82 6.75
N TRP A 95 -19.31 -10.21 5.89
CA TRP A 95 -20.08 -9.27 5.10
C TRP A 95 -21.54 -9.71 4.97
N GLU A 96 -22.42 -8.73 4.79
CA GLU A 96 -23.82 -8.93 4.47
C GLU A 96 -24.28 -7.86 3.47
N PRO A 97 -25.33 -8.12 2.65
CA PRO A 97 -25.94 -7.07 1.83
C PRO A 97 -26.37 -5.88 2.69
N ASN A 98 -26.01 -4.66 2.29
CA ASN A 98 -26.38 -3.46 3.04
C ASN A 98 -27.87 -3.15 2.80
N PRO A 99 -28.75 -3.26 3.82
CA PRO A 99 -30.19 -3.07 3.64
C PRO A 99 -30.56 -1.61 3.33
N TYR A 100 -29.67 -0.66 3.62
CA TYR A 100 -29.87 0.77 3.36
C TYR A 100 -29.33 1.22 2.01
N ALA A 101 -28.63 0.36 1.28
CA ALA A 101 -28.18 0.68 -0.07
C ALA A 101 -29.34 0.52 -1.05
N THR A 102 -29.57 1.51 -1.91
CA THR A 102 -30.49 1.38 -3.04
C THR A 102 -29.92 0.35 -4.02
N ASP A 103 -30.30 -0.91 -3.83
CA ASP A 103 -29.78 -2.02 -4.60
C ASP A 103 -30.67 -2.30 -5.83
N SER A 104 -30.09 -2.18 -7.01
CA SER A 104 -30.74 -2.59 -8.26
C SER A 104 -30.17 -3.94 -8.68
N PRO A 105 -31.01 -4.96 -8.95
CA PRO A 105 -30.55 -6.28 -9.40
C PRO A 105 -29.71 -6.22 -10.70
N ARG A 106 -29.88 -5.16 -11.49
CA ARG A 106 -29.14 -4.93 -12.74
C ARG A 106 -27.77 -4.27 -12.53
N SER A 107 -27.49 -3.73 -11.33
CA SER A 107 -26.22 -3.08 -11.06
C SER A 107 -25.10 -4.14 -10.89
N PRO A 108 -23.94 -3.97 -11.55
CA PRO A 108 -22.81 -4.88 -11.39
C PRO A 108 -22.19 -4.80 -9.98
N TYR A 109 -22.51 -3.74 -9.22
CA TYR A 109 -22.05 -3.52 -7.85
C TYR A 109 -23.21 -3.60 -6.87
N ILE A 110 -22.99 -4.30 -5.76
CA ILE A 110 -23.88 -4.36 -4.60
C ILE A 110 -23.28 -3.55 -3.45
N GLY A 111 -24.12 -2.89 -2.66
CA GLY A 111 -23.72 -2.31 -1.38
C GLY A 111 -23.67 -3.39 -0.31
N VAL A 112 -22.57 -3.48 0.43
CA VAL A 112 -22.38 -4.45 1.51
C VAL A 112 -21.97 -3.75 2.80
N SER A 113 -22.37 -4.33 3.92
CA SER A 113 -21.87 -4.02 5.25
C SER A 113 -20.76 -5.01 5.57
N VAL A 114 -19.57 -4.51 5.87
CA VAL A 114 -18.37 -5.30 6.13
C VAL A 114 -17.94 -5.12 7.58
N THR A 115 -17.49 -6.21 8.20
CA THR A 115 -16.89 -6.19 9.53
C THR A 115 -15.60 -6.99 9.55
N LEU A 116 -14.58 -6.44 10.21
CA LEU A 116 -13.28 -7.07 10.39
C LEU A 116 -13.19 -7.68 11.79
N ASP A 117 -13.17 -9.01 11.89
CA ASP A 117 -13.09 -9.73 13.17
C ASP A 117 -11.67 -9.79 13.72
N CYS A 118 -10.68 -9.56 12.86
CA CYS A 118 -9.27 -9.43 13.23
C CYS A 118 -8.94 -8.17 14.04
N GLY A 119 -9.90 -7.27 14.24
CA GLY A 119 -9.73 -6.02 14.98
C GLY A 119 -9.03 -4.90 14.19
N CYS A 120 -8.81 -5.07 12.89
CA CYS A 120 -8.36 -3.98 12.03
C CYS A 120 -9.46 -2.95 11.78
N GLU A 121 -9.07 -1.72 11.47
CA GLU A 121 -9.96 -0.64 11.05
C GLU A 121 -9.69 -0.27 9.58
N ILE A 122 -10.72 0.05 8.82
CA ILE A 122 -10.56 0.60 7.47
C ILE A 122 -10.54 2.12 7.57
N ASN A 123 -9.34 2.70 7.55
CA ASN A 123 -9.15 4.16 7.42
C ASN A 123 -8.79 4.56 5.98
N ASP A 124 -8.30 3.60 5.17
CA ASP A 124 -8.01 3.78 3.74
C ASP A 124 -8.69 2.68 2.91
N LEU A 125 -9.73 3.05 2.16
CA LEU A 125 -10.48 2.13 1.31
C LEU A 125 -9.66 1.56 0.15
N ARG A 126 -8.68 2.30 -0.39
CA ARG A 126 -7.87 1.82 -1.52
C ARG A 126 -6.95 0.70 -1.06
N THR A 127 -6.34 0.87 0.11
CA THR A 127 -5.50 -0.16 0.70
C THR A 127 -6.32 -1.39 1.08
N PHE A 128 -7.50 -1.21 1.67
CA PHE A 128 -8.41 -2.34 1.91
C PHE A 128 -8.79 -3.06 0.61
N ALA A 129 -9.14 -2.32 -0.44
CA ALA A 129 -9.51 -2.91 -1.73
C ALA A 129 -8.36 -3.74 -2.35
N ALA A 130 -7.12 -3.27 -2.23
CA ALA A 130 -5.94 -4.01 -2.68
C ALA A 130 -5.77 -5.33 -1.91
N GLN A 131 -5.82 -5.29 -0.58
CA GLN A 131 -5.72 -6.48 0.27
C GLN A 131 -6.85 -7.47 0.00
N MET A 132 -8.10 -7.01 -0.16
CA MET A 132 -9.23 -7.90 -0.46
C MET A 132 -9.17 -8.50 -1.87
N LYS A 133 -8.61 -7.78 -2.85
CA LYS A 133 -8.36 -8.31 -4.18
C LYS A 133 -7.33 -9.44 -4.15
N GLU A 134 -6.25 -9.28 -3.38
CA GLU A 134 -5.21 -10.29 -3.22
C GLU A 134 -5.69 -11.50 -2.41
N GLN A 135 -6.37 -11.26 -1.29
CA GLN A 135 -6.75 -12.31 -0.34
C GLN A 135 -8.01 -13.10 -0.77
N ARG A 136 -8.96 -12.44 -1.45
CA ARG A 136 -10.27 -13.03 -1.77
C ARG A 136 -10.74 -12.82 -3.21
N GLY A 137 -9.94 -12.16 -4.05
CA GLY A 137 -10.36 -11.81 -5.42
C GLY A 137 -11.45 -10.74 -5.50
N TRP A 138 -11.76 -10.06 -4.38
CA TRP A 138 -12.83 -9.07 -4.33
C TRP A 138 -12.47 -7.80 -5.13
N ASN A 139 -13.42 -7.31 -5.92
CA ASN A 139 -13.32 -6.04 -6.62
C ASN A 139 -14.15 -4.99 -5.89
N VAL A 140 -13.52 -4.33 -4.91
CA VAL A 140 -14.10 -3.23 -4.13
C VAL A 140 -14.05 -1.93 -4.93
N ALA A 141 -15.15 -1.18 -4.97
CA ALA A 141 -15.19 0.12 -5.62
C ALA A 141 -14.56 1.20 -4.73
N THR A 142 -13.46 1.79 -5.18
CA THR A 142 -12.72 2.82 -4.40
C THR A 142 -13.13 4.26 -4.71
N SER A 143 -13.93 4.47 -5.75
CA SER A 143 -14.42 5.80 -6.17
C SER A 143 -15.83 6.13 -5.69
N GLY A 144 -16.54 5.15 -5.12
CA GLY A 144 -17.87 5.34 -4.57
C GLY A 144 -17.85 5.85 -3.12
N GLY A 145 -18.99 6.37 -2.65
CA GLY A 145 -19.18 6.68 -1.24
C GLY A 145 -19.08 5.41 -0.39
N TRP A 146 -18.27 5.49 0.67
CA TRP A 146 -18.16 4.48 1.71
C TRP A 146 -18.26 5.17 3.07
N GLY A 147 -18.64 4.43 4.09
CA GLY A 147 -18.77 4.97 5.44
C GLY A 147 -18.41 3.92 6.48
N SER A 148 -18.28 4.39 7.72
CA SER A 148 -18.19 3.51 8.87
C SER A 148 -19.23 3.93 9.90
N SER A 149 -19.73 2.94 10.64
CA SER A 149 -20.58 3.14 11.80
C SER A 149 -20.11 2.23 12.92
N GLY A 150 -20.26 2.68 14.16
CA GLY A 150 -19.78 1.95 15.33
C GLY A 150 -19.65 2.87 16.53
N ARG A 151 -19.64 2.30 17.73
CA ARG A 151 -19.33 3.05 18.95
C ARG A 151 -17.81 3.20 19.10
N PRO A 152 -17.31 4.28 19.70
CA PRO A 152 -15.90 4.40 20.07
C PRO A 152 -15.46 3.18 20.91
N GLY A 153 -14.36 2.54 20.52
CA GLY A 153 -13.84 1.33 21.19
C GLY A 153 -14.66 0.05 20.96
N GLY A 154 -15.72 0.12 20.15
CA GLY A 154 -16.54 -1.03 19.76
C GLY A 154 -16.25 -1.51 18.34
N LYS A 155 -16.85 -2.63 17.97
CA LYS A 155 -16.77 -3.21 16.63
C LYS A 155 -17.31 -2.22 15.58
N ARG A 156 -16.53 -1.92 14.55
CA ARG A 156 -16.93 -1.05 13.44
C ARG A 156 -17.51 -1.86 12.28
N THR A 157 -18.57 -1.32 11.69
CA THR A 157 -19.17 -1.80 10.46
C THR A 157 -18.92 -0.79 9.35
N TYR A 158 -18.50 -1.26 8.19
CA TYR A 158 -18.16 -0.43 7.03
C TYR A 158 -19.17 -0.64 5.92
N SER A 159 -19.77 0.43 5.42
CA SER A 159 -20.62 0.39 4.23
C SER A 159 -19.79 0.71 3.00
N LEU A 160 -19.70 -0.23 2.05
CA LEU A 160 -18.93 -0.07 0.82
C LEU A 160 -19.59 -0.82 -0.34
N ARG A 161 -19.08 -0.64 -1.56
CA ARG A 161 -19.60 -1.32 -2.75
C ARG A 161 -18.61 -2.33 -3.30
N VAL A 162 -19.08 -3.52 -3.65
CA VAL A 162 -18.25 -4.59 -4.23
C VAL A 162 -18.93 -5.11 -5.49
N ARG A 163 -18.13 -5.52 -6.49
CA ARG A 163 -18.64 -6.16 -7.70
C ARG A 163 -19.29 -7.49 -7.32
N ARG A 164 -20.56 -7.70 -7.68
CA ARG A 164 -21.32 -8.90 -7.30
C ARG A 164 -20.60 -10.20 -7.64
N LYS A 165 -20.04 -10.27 -8.85
CA LYS A 165 -19.33 -11.45 -9.37
C LYS A 165 -18.04 -11.80 -8.61
N SER A 166 -17.52 -10.90 -7.78
CA SER A 166 -16.32 -11.16 -6.98
C SER A 166 -16.61 -11.45 -5.51
N LEU A 167 -17.88 -11.52 -5.10
CA LEU A 167 -18.29 -11.90 -3.74
C LEU A 167 -18.60 -13.40 -3.61
N THR A 168 -18.63 -14.13 -4.72
CA THR A 168 -18.75 -15.59 -4.78
C THR A 168 -17.39 -16.22 -4.50
N ASP A 169 -17.36 -17.15 -3.53
CA ASP A 169 -16.24 -18.08 -3.30
C ASP A 169 -16.00 -18.99 -4.52
#